data_AF-A0A4Q6XMR5-F1
#
_entry.id   AF-A0A4Q6XMR5-F1
#
_cell.length_a   1.000
_cell.length_b   1.000
_cell.length_c   1.000
_cell.angle_alpha   90.00
_cell.angle_beta   90.00
_cell.angle_gamma   90.00
#
_symmetry.space_group_name_H-M   'P 1'
#
loop_
_entity.id
_entity.type
_entity.pdbx_description
1 polymer ?
#
loop_
_entity_poly.entity_id
_entity_poly.type
_entity_poly.pdbx_seq_one_letter_code
_entity_poly.pdbx_strand_id
1 'polypeptide(L)'
;MPEARIPSQSSTAVRIDIAAIFVSLELSQSKWLVTSISPGGGARVSQSILPAGDVASLLKRLGDLKRQTRDRVGGDFPIITIQEAGLV
;
A
#
# COMPACT_ATOMS: atom_id res chain seq x y z
N MET A 1 15.85 36.31 -26.88
CA MET A 1 16.28 35.56 -25.68
C MET A 1 15.08 34.77 -25.19
N PRO A 2 15.06 33.43 -25.27
CA PRO A 2 13.86 32.63 -25.04
C PRO A 2 13.58 32.42 -23.55
N GLU A 3 12.29 32.40 -23.20
CA GLU A 3 11.76 32.18 -21.84
C GLU A 3 12.22 30.85 -21.25
N ALA A 4 12.64 30.91 -19.98
CA ALA A 4 12.97 29.72 -19.20
C ALA A 4 11.71 28.89 -18.96
N ARG A 5 11.66 27.71 -19.59
CA ARG A 5 10.62 26.70 -19.37
C ARG A 5 10.68 26.25 -17.91
N ILE A 6 9.71 26.66 -17.09
CA ILE A 6 9.54 26.16 -15.73
C ILE A 6 9.37 24.63 -15.84
N PRO A 7 10.25 23.81 -15.23
CA PRO A 7 10.05 22.37 -15.21
C PRO A 7 8.72 22.10 -14.52
N SER A 8 7.79 21.46 -15.24
CA SER A 8 6.59 20.90 -14.63
C SER A 8 7.05 20.00 -13.49
N GLN A 9 6.66 20.31 -12.26
CA GLN A 9 6.90 19.46 -11.11
C GLN A 9 6.29 18.09 -11.40
N SER A 10 7.12 17.16 -11.88
CA SER A 10 6.79 15.75 -11.79
C SER A 10 6.69 15.49 -10.30
N SER A 11 5.47 15.32 -9.80
CA SER A 11 5.26 14.71 -8.49
C SER A 11 6.19 13.51 -8.45
N THR A 12 7.16 13.53 -7.55
CA THR A 12 8.10 12.43 -7.35
C THR A 12 7.28 11.28 -6.80
N ALA A 13 6.55 10.59 -7.68
CA ALA A 13 6.01 9.28 -7.40
C ALA A 13 7.23 8.47 -6.97
N VAL A 14 7.25 8.09 -5.70
CA VAL A 14 8.31 7.25 -5.16
C VAL A 14 8.39 6.04 -6.09
N ARG A 15 9.45 5.98 -6.92
CA ARG A 15 9.71 4.81 -7.76
C ARG A 15 10.21 3.73 -6.85
N ILE A 16 9.28 3.02 -6.25
CA ILE A 16 9.57 1.80 -5.54
C ILE A 16 9.64 0.72 -6.62
N ASP A 17 10.81 0.59 -7.28
CA ASP A 17 11.11 -0.55 -8.15
C ASP A 17 11.33 -1.85 -7.33
N ILE A 18 10.99 -1.83 -6.05
CA ILE A 18 10.86 -3.04 -5.24
C ILE A 18 9.52 -3.67 -5.64
N ALA A 19 9.58 -4.77 -6.39
CA ALA A 19 8.43 -5.55 -6.83
C ALA A 19 7.74 -6.23 -5.63
N ALA A 20 7.03 -5.46 -4.82
CA ALA A 20 6.31 -5.90 -3.63
C ALA A 20 5.05 -5.06 -3.39
N ILE A 21 4.11 -5.64 -2.66
CA ILE A 21 2.96 -4.93 -2.09
C ILE A 21 3.38 -4.47 -0.69
N PHE A 22 3.41 -3.16 -0.46
CA PHE A 22 3.74 -2.61 0.85
C PHE A 22 2.47 -2.39 1.65
N VAL A 23 2.51 -2.77 2.93
CA VAL A 23 1.40 -2.63 3.87
C VAL A 23 1.91 -2.04 5.17
N SER A 24 1.34 -0.92 5.60
CA SER A 24 1.46 -0.40 6.97
C SER A 24 0.30 -0.94 7.80
N LEU A 25 0.63 -1.50 8.97
CA LEU A 25 -0.32 -2.08 9.92
C LEU A 25 -0.23 -1.35 11.26
N GLU A 26 -1.28 -0.64 11.63
CA GLU A 26 -1.43 -0.07 12.97
C GLU A 26 -2.42 -0.93 13.75
N LEU A 27 -1.94 -1.61 14.79
CA LEU A 27 -2.70 -2.61 15.54
C LEU A 27 -3.04 -2.09 16.95
N SER A 28 -4.15 -1.39 17.10
CA SER A 28 -4.67 -0.99 18.42
C SER A 28 -5.58 -2.07 19.03
N GLN A 29 -5.98 -1.90 20.29
CA GLN A 29 -6.93 -2.80 20.97
C GLN A 29 -8.37 -2.68 20.47
N SER A 30 -8.73 -1.59 19.78
CA SER A 30 -10.10 -1.33 19.32
C SER A 30 -10.28 -1.55 17.82
N LYS A 31 -9.29 -1.15 17.03
CA LYS A 31 -9.31 -1.21 15.57
C LYS A 31 -7.92 -1.43 15.01
N TRP A 32 -7.85 -2.07 13.85
CA TRP A 32 -6.63 -2.23 13.07
C TRP A 32 -6.73 -1.41 11.79
N LEU A 33 -5.76 -0.53 11.54
CA LEU A 33 -5.66 0.23 10.30
C LEU A 33 -4.69 -0.48 9.35
N VAL A 34 -5.16 -0.76 8.13
CA VAL A 34 -4.39 -1.38 7.07
C VAL A 34 -4.28 -0.41 5.91
N THR A 35 -3.09 0.12 5.69
CA THR A 35 -2.77 1.02 4.58
C THR A 35 -1.85 0.30 3.63
N SER A 36 -2.11 0.35 2.33
CA SER A 36 -1.40 -0.45 1.34
C SER A 36 -1.12 0.33 0.06
N ILE A 37 -0.02 -0.03 -0.59
CA ILE A 37 0.34 0.44 -1.93
C ILE A 37 0.82 -0.77 -2.74
N SER A 38 0.31 -0.90 -3.95
CA SER A 38 0.55 -2.06 -4.81
C SER A 38 1.12 -1.64 -6.17
N PRO A 39 2.00 -2.46 -6.76
CA PRO A 39 2.48 -2.26 -8.13
C PRO A 39 1.33 -2.13 -9.14
N GLY A 40 1.57 -1.36 -10.20
CA GLY A 40 0.61 -1.11 -11.28
C GLY A 40 -0.59 -0.24 -10.91
N GLY A 41 -0.76 0.15 -9.64
CA GLY A 41 -1.87 0.98 -9.17
C GLY A 41 -1.67 2.50 -9.33
N GLY A 42 -0.63 2.95 -10.05
CA GLY A 42 -0.32 4.38 -10.20
C GLY A 42 0.03 5.08 -8.88
N ALA A 43 0.70 4.38 -7.96
CA ALA A 43 0.99 4.82 -6.59
C ALA A 43 -0.26 5.17 -5.74
N ARG A 44 -1.44 4.65 -6.11
CA ARG A 44 -2.67 4.82 -5.31
C ARG A 44 -2.57 4.05 -4.00
N VAL A 45 -2.74 4.78 -2.91
CA VAL A 45 -2.86 4.22 -1.56
C VAL A 45 -4.28 3.69 -1.33
N SER A 46 -4.39 2.50 -0.76
CA SER A 46 -5.65 1.87 -0.35
C SER A 46 -5.65 1.66 1.16
N GLN A 47 -6.68 2.15 1.84
CA GLN A 47 -6.80 2.13 3.30
C GLN A 47 -8.06 1.40 3.74
N SER A 48 -8.00 0.63 4.82
CA SER A 48 -9.18 0.06 5.47
C SER A 48 -9.00 -0.13 6.97
N ILE A 49 -10.12 -0.10 7.67
CA ILE A 49 -10.19 -0.29 9.11
C ILE A 49 -10.89 -1.62 9.37
N LEU A 50 -10.30 -2.43 10.25
CA LEU A 50 -10.83 -3.71 10.67
C LEU A 50 -11.07 -3.69 12.20
N PRO A 51 -12.03 -4.46 12.73
CA PRO A 51 -12.12 -4.70 14.16
C PRO A 51 -10.82 -5.30 14.68
N ALA A 52 -10.39 -4.88 15.87
CA ALA A 52 -9.23 -5.52 16.51
C ALA A 52 -9.51 -7.00 16.79
N GLY A 53 -8.50 -7.84 16.58
CA GLY A 53 -8.59 -9.30 16.76
C GLY A 53 -9.19 -10.04 15.56
N ASP A 54 -9.75 -9.35 14.56
CA ASP A 54 -10.28 -9.98 13.34
C ASP A 54 -9.14 -10.36 12.36
N VAL A 55 -8.40 -11.39 12.75
CA VAL A 55 -7.30 -11.96 11.96
C VAL A 55 -7.80 -12.50 10.62
N ALA A 56 -9.02 -13.05 10.57
CA ALA A 56 -9.59 -13.60 9.35
C ALA A 56 -9.80 -12.51 8.29
N SER A 57 -10.39 -11.37 8.67
CA SER A 57 -10.55 -10.23 7.77
C SER A 57 -9.21 -9.61 7.36
N LEU A 58 -8.23 -9.58 8.25
CA LEU A 58 -6.87 -9.13 7.93
C LEU A 58 -6.23 -10.03 6.86
N LEU A 59 -6.21 -11.35 7.07
CA LEU A 59 -5.65 -12.31 6.11
C LEU A 59 -6.40 -12.28 4.77
N LYS A 60 -7.73 -12.15 4.80
CA LYS A 60 -8.54 -11.98 3.60
C LYS A 60 -8.12 -10.73 2.82
N ARG A 61 -7.97 -9.58 3.50
CA ARG A 61 -7.53 -8.34 2.87
C ARG A 61 -6.14 -8.49 2.24
N LEU A 62 -5.18 -9.10 2.93
CA LEU A 62 -3.86 -9.37 2.37
C LEU A 62 -3.93 -10.27 1.12
N GLY A 63 -4.77 -11.30 1.14
CA GLY A 63 -5.01 -12.15 -0.02
C GLY A 63 -5.65 -11.40 -1.21
N ASP A 64 -6.59 -10.51 -0.94
CA ASP A 64 -7.24 -9.67 -1.96
C ASP A 64 -6.23 -8.72 -2.62
N LEU A 65 -5.31 -8.14 -1.85
CA LEU A 65 -4.23 -7.30 -2.40
C LEU A 65 -3.34 -8.09 -3.36
N LYS A 66 -2.97 -9.33 -3.01
CA LYS A 66 -2.17 -10.20 -3.90
C LYS A 66 -2.92 -10.51 -5.19
N ARG A 67 -4.19 -10.93 -5.10
CA ARG A 67 -5.02 -11.22 -6.28
C ARG A 67 -5.15 -10.00 -7.19
N GLN A 68 -5.55 -8.87 -6.64
CA GLN A 68 -5.74 -7.63 -7.41
C GLN A 68 -4.45 -7.15 -8.09
N THR A 69 -3.31 -7.32 -7.42
CA THR A 69 -2.00 -6.94 -8.00
C THR A 69 -1.60 -7.91 -9.12
N ARG A 70 -1.78 -9.21 -8.90
CA ARG A 70 -1.54 -10.24 -9.91
C ARG A 70 -2.42 -10.02 -11.15
N ASP A 71 -3.70 -9.75 -10.96
CA ASP A 71 -4.64 -9.49 -12.06
C ASP A 71 -4.28 -8.22 -12.85
N ARG A 72 -3.66 -7.23 -12.20
CA ARG A 72 -3.31 -5.94 -12.80
C ARG A 72 -1.96 -5.95 -13.53
N VAL A 73 -0.95 -6.59 -12.95
CA VAL A 73 0.45 -6.48 -13.40
C VAL A 73 1.01 -7.79 -13.95
N GLY A 74 0.36 -8.92 -13.64
CA GLY A 74 0.89 -10.24 -13.95
C GLY A 74 1.96 -10.66 -12.94
N GLY A 75 1.89 -11.92 -12.49
CA GLY A 75 2.82 -12.50 -11.52
C GLY A 75 2.41 -12.30 -10.05
N ASP A 76 3.09 -13.03 -9.18
CA ASP A 76 2.88 -12.94 -7.73
C ASP A 76 3.86 -11.94 -7.11
N PHE A 77 3.33 -11.11 -6.23
CA PHE A 77 4.11 -10.11 -5.50
C PHE A 77 4.16 -10.47 -4.00
N PRO A 78 5.34 -10.41 -3.36
CA PRO A 78 5.44 -10.55 -1.91
C PRO A 78 4.72 -9.38 -1.22
N ILE A 79 4.19 -9.65 -0.02
CA ILE A 79 3.72 -8.59 0.88
C ILE A 79 4.85 -8.27 1.84
N ILE A 80 5.19 -7.00 1.95
CA ILE A 80 6.11 -6.47 2.95
C ILE A 80 5.29 -5.61 3.91
N THR A 81 5.22 -6.04 5.17
CA THR A 81 4.50 -5.33 6.21
C THR A 81 5.44 -4.50 7.07
N ILE A 82 5.05 -3.27 7.36
CA ILE A 82 5.62 -2.47 8.45
C ILE A 82 4.58 -2.42 9.55
N GLN A 83 4.94 -2.89 10.73
CA GLN A 83 4.09 -2.76 11.91
C GLN A 83 4.39 -1.42 12.58
N GLU A 84 3.39 -0.56 12.62
CA GLU A 84 3.43 0.68 13.38
C GLU A 84 3.06 0.37 14.84
N ALA A 85 3.73 0.99 15.80
CA ALA A 85 3.31 0.90 17.18
C ALA A 85 1.90 1.50 17.32
N GLY A 86 0.92 0.67 17.65
CA GLY A 86 -0.40 1.18 18.01
C GLY A 86 -0.27 1.99 19.30
N LEU A 87 -0.70 3.25 19.30
CA LEU A 87 -0.82 4.01 20.53
C LEU A 87 -1.78 3.24 21.46
N VAL A 88 -1.26 2.92 22.65
CA VAL A 88 -2.02 2.38 23.78
C VAL A 88 -3.12 3.33 24.23
#